data_AF-K9A6F0-F1
#
_entry.id   AF-K9A6F0-F1
#
_cell.length_a   1.000
_cell.length_b   1.000
_cell.length_c   1.000
_cell.angle_alpha   90.00
_cell.angle_beta   90.00
_cell.angle_gamma   90.00
#
_symmetry.space_group_name_H-M   'P 1'
#
loop_
_entity.id
_entity.type
_entity.pdbx_description
1 polymer ?
#
loop_
_entity_poly.entity_id
_entity_poly.type
_entity_poly.pdbx_seq_one_letter_code
_entity_poly.pdbx_strand_id
1 'polypeptide(L)' 'MISALNRPHELKLHVKGALRNGVPKEKIREVLLQVAIYCGVPAAVDSFRIAKEAIKEFESEQ' A
#
# COMPACT_ATOMS: atom_id res chain seq x y z
N MET A 1 6.49 -0.71 -10.05
CA MET A 1 5.84 -0.07 -8.89
C MET A 1 4.33 -0.25 -9.03
N ILE A 2 3.69 -1.18 -8.29
CA ILE A 2 2.27 -1.54 -8.49
C ILE A 2 1.35 -0.32 -8.35
N SER A 3 1.65 0.57 -7.40
CA SER A 3 1.00 1.87 -7.23
C SER A 3 0.97 2.74 -8.49
N ALA A 4 2.03 2.71 -9.31
CA ALA A 4 2.10 3.48 -10.55
C ALA A 4 1.23 2.90 -11.67
N LEU A 5 0.92 1.60 -11.60
CA LEU A 5 0.12 0.89 -12.62
C LEU A 5 -1.39 0.97 -12.35
N ASN A 6 -1.80 1.59 -11.24
CA ASN A 6 -3.19 1.68 -10.80
C ASN A 6 -3.93 0.32 -10.82
N ARG A 7 -3.29 -0.70 -10.22
CA ARG A 7 -3.85 -2.05 -10.04
C ARG A 7 -4.26 -2.23 -8.57
N PRO A 8 -5.48 -1.81 -8.18
CA PRO A 8 -5.85 -1.72 -6.76
C PRO A 8 -5.95 -3.08 -6.06
N HIS A 9 -6.48 -4.10 -6.74
CA HIS A 9 -6.57 -5.46 -6.19
C HIS A 9 -5.18 -6.06 -5.94
N GLU A 10 -4.26 -5.91 -6.90
CA GLU A 10 -2.87 -6.34 -6.75
C GLU A 10 -2.17 -5.57 -5.62
N LEU A 11 -2.33 -4.25 -5.56
CA LEU A 11 -1.72 -3.44 -4.50
C LEU A 11 -2.19 -3.90 -3.10
N LYS A 12 -3.48 -4.17 -2.93
CA LYS A 12 -4.06 -4.68 -1.69
C LYS A 12 -3.44 -6.03 -1.29
N LEU A 13 -3.35 -6.97 -2.23
CA LEU A 13 -2.74 -8.28 -2.02
C LEU A 13 -1.28 -8.14 -1.59
N HIS A 14 -0.51 -7.30 -2.28
CA HIS A 14 0.91 -7.10 -2.01
C HIS A 14 1.16 -6.37 -0.68
N VAL A 15 0.28 -5.45 -0.25
CA VAL A 15 0.38 -4.83 1.09
C VAL A 15 0.18 -5.89 2.18
N LYS A 16 -0.84 -6.76 2.06
CA LYS A 16 -1.03 -7.87 3.01
C LYS A 16 0.16 -8.83 3.00
N GLY A 17 0.69 -9.17 1.83
CA GLY A 17 1.90 -9.99 1.68
C GLY A 17 3.13 -9.37 2.34
N ALA A 18 3.33 -8.07 2.19
CA ALA A 18 4.43 -7.34 2.85
C ALA A 18 4.31 -7.42 4.38
N LEU A 19 3.11 -7.23 4.94
CA LEU A 19 2.86 -7.35 6.38
C LEU A 19 3.12 -8.77 6.89
N ARG A 20 2.67 -9.82 6.16
CA ARG A 20 2.95 -11.22 6.49
C ARG A 20 4.46 -11.53 6.51
N ASN A 21 5.21 -10.85 5.65
CA ASN A 21 6.67 -10.98 5.58
C ASN A 21 7.41 -10.10 6.61
N GLY A 22 6.70 -9.47 7.55
CA GLY A 22 7.30 -8.69 8.63
C GLY A 22 7.68 -7.26 8.25
N VAL A 23 7.23 -6.74 7.10
CA VAL A 23 7.44 -5.33 6.76
C VAL A 23 6.56 -4.46 7.67
N PRO A 24 7.14 -3.51 8.43
CA PRO A 24 6.35 -2.65 9.30
C PRO A 24 5.53 -1.64 8.50
N LYS A 25 4.36 -1.25 9.04
CA LYS A 25 3.40 -0.34 8.40
C LYS A 25 4.03 1.02 8.07
N GLU A 26 4.98 1.46 8.88
CA GLU A 26 5.75 2.69 8.72
C GLU A 26 6.55 2.65 7.41
N LYS A 27 7.18 1.51 7.08
CA LYS A 27 7.91 1.35 5.82
C LYS A 27 7.01 1.31 4.60
N ILE A 28 5.83 0.70 4.72
CA ILE A 28 4.80 0.76 3.67
C ILE A 28 4.39 2.21 3.42
N ARG A 29 4.16 2.99 4.50
CA ARG A 29 3.85 4.42 4.41
C ARG A 29 4.95 5.22 3.73
N GLU A 30 6.21 5.03 4.12
CA GLU A 30 7.37 5.71 3.52
C GLU A 30 7.45 5.48 2.00
N VAL A 31 7.23 4.24 1.54
CA VAL A 31 7.23 3.92 0.11
C VAL A 31 6.06 4.59 -0.61
N LEU A 32 4.88 4.65 -0.01
CA LEU A 32 3.73 5.35 -0.61
C LEU A 32 3.92 6.88 -0.66
N LEU A 33 4.71 7.46 0.24
CA LEU A 33 5.12 8.87 0.12
C LEU A 33 5.98 9.10 -1.12
N GLN A 34 6.87 8.16 -1.46
CA GLN A 34 7.66 8.25 -2.70
C GLN A 34 6.76 8.22 -3.95
N VAL A 35 5.64 7.49 -3.92
CA VAL A 35 4.65 7.48 -5.01
C VAL A 35 4.12 8.88 -5.30
N ALA A 36 3.96 9.74 -4.28
CA ALA A 36 3.47 11.10 -4.49
C ALA A 36 4.45 11.94 -5.32
N ILE A 37 5.76 11.72 -5.12
CA ILE A 37 6.83 12.44 -5.82
C ILE A 37 7.05 11.88 -7.23
N TYR A 38 7.10 10.56 -7.35
CA TYR A 38 7.49 9.90 -8.61
C TYR A 38 6.31 9.56 -9.53
N CYS A 39 5.09 9.49 -9.01
CA CYS A 39 3.89 9.09 -9.76
C CYS A 39 2.72 10.07 -9.58
N GLY A 40 2.93 11.15 -8.82
CA GLY A 40 1.93 12.18 -8.56
C GLY A 40 1.01 11.90 -7.37
N VAL A 41 0.48 12.99 -6.80
CA VAL A 41 -0.40 12.96 -5.64
C VAL A 41 -1.63 12.05 -5.82
N PRO A 42 -2.33 12.03 -6.98
CA PRO A 42 -3.50 11.17 -7.16
C PRO A 42 -3.18 9.67 -6.97
N ALA A 43 -2.10 9.19 -7.60
CA ALA A 43 -1.68 7.79 -7.48
C ALA A 43 -1.30 7.42 -6.04
N ALA A 44 -0.66 8.34 -5.31
CA ALA A 44 -0.32 8.14 -3.92
C ALA A 44 -1.56 8.08 -3.02
N VAL A 45 -2.51 9.01 -3.18
CA VAL A 45 -3.74 9.05 -2.37
C VAL A 45 -4.56 7.76 -2.55
N ASP A 46 -4.72 7.29 -3.79
CA ASP A 46 -5.41 6.02 -4.04
C ASP A 46 -4.64 4.85 -3.41
N SER A 47 -3.32 4.83 -3.54
CA SER A 47 -2.49 3.80 -2.91
C SER A 47 -2.60 3.80 -1.38
N PHE A 48 -2.65 4.98 -0.75
CA PHE A 48 -2.84 5.11 0.70
C PHE A 48 -4.21 4.59 1.15
N ARG A 49 -5.27 4.87 0.39
CA ARG A 49 -6.62 4.36 0.67
C ARG A 49 -6.64 2.83 0.65
N ILE A 50 -6.08 2.24 -0.40
CA ILE A 50 -6.00 0.79 -0.58
C ILE A 50 -5.14 0.14 0.51
N ALA A 51 -3.97 0.72 0.82
CA ALA A 51 -3.10 0.19 1.87
C ALA A 51 -3.77 0.26 3.25
N LYS A 52 -4.53 1.32 3.55
CA LYS A 52 -5.30 1.44 4.80
C LYS A 52 -6.34 0.33 4.93
N GLU A 53 -7.08 0.04 3.86
CA GLU A 53 -8.01 -1.10 3.84
C GLU A 53 -7.30 -2.44 4.02
N ALA A 54 -6.21 -2.66 3.29
CA ALA A 54 -5.41 -3.88 3.37
C ALA A 54 -4.89 -4.15 4.79
N ILE A 55 -4.36 -3.11 5.45
CA ILE A 55 -3.86 -3.17 6.83
C ILE A 55 -5.00 -3.50 7.79
N LYS A 56 -6.14 -2.81 7.68
CA LYS A 56 -7.31 -3.06 8.55
C LYS A 56 -7.79 -4.50 8.43
N GLU A 57 -7.91 -5.01 7.21
CA GLU A 57 -8.31 -6.41 6.98
C GLU A 57 -7.28 -7.40 7.52
N PHE A 58 -5.99 -7.15 7.29
CA PHE A 58 -4.91 -7.99 7.81
C PHE A 58 -4.92 -8.07 9.34
N GLU A 59 -5.16 -6.95 10.03
CA GLU A 59 -5.28 -6.91 11.49
C GLU A 59 -6.52 -7.65 12.01
N SER A 60 -7.61 -7.72 11.23
CA SER A 60 -8.81 -8.48 11.62
C SER A 60 -8.73 -9.98 11.34
N GLU A 61 -7.78 -10.40 10.48
CA GLU A 61 -7.52 -11.80 10.12
C GLU A 61 -6.52 -12.48 11.08
N GLN A 62 -5.87 -11.71 11.97
CA GLN A 62 -4.91 -12.17 12.98
C GLN A 62 -5.57 -12.28 14.36
#